data_AF-A0A2V7KLS6-F1
#
_entry.id   AF-A0A2V7KLS6-F1
#
_cell.length_a   1.000
_cell.length_b   1.000
_cell.length_c   1.000
_cell.angle_alpha   90.00
_cell.angle_beta   90.00
_cell.angle_gamma   90.00
#
_symmetry.space_group_name_H-M   'P 1'
#
loop_
_entity.id
_entity.type
_entity.pdbx_description
1 polymer ?
#
loop_
_entity_poly.entity_id
_entity_poly.type
_entity_poly.pdbx_seq_one_letter_code
_entity_poly.pdbx_strand_id
1 'polypeptide(L)'
;MGCARGALSLEPRAVRTHNHAGALTAGRAGRGVSARARCQGGPAPPASRRNRTRRSRAVLDSVDRGAARGDHRSSHRPWVRAGGDRPTRVSPGEPVRAFVALNFPQGVRRGLWDALAPLRQRHEKLPVKWVRPENIHLSLKFLGEVEETREPELRAALKQAAGSRSEPRPFALQITGFGVFPDYHRPHVLWAGITPEPGLELLQHEVEQAFAPLGFPTEARAFRPHVTLGRAARDARPRDFTGLEAILAGTDFDATVTVAEVDLMQSTLQKDGPVYQVRYHERLS
;
A
#
# COMPACT_ATOMS: atom_id res chain seq x y z
N MET A 1 -39.41 -68.42 -15.25
CA MET A 1 -40.34 -67.60 -14.44
C MET A 1 -39.53 -66.50 -13.78
N GLY A 2 -39.90 -65.23 -13.98
CA GLY A 2 -39.19 -64.09 -13.39
C GLY A 2 -39.49 -62.79 -14.16
N CYS A 3 -40.48 -62.04 -13.66
CA CYS A 3 -41.10 -60.86 -14.27
C CYS A 3 -40.17 -59.63 -14.45
N ALA A 4 -40.54 -58.84 -15.46
CA ALA A 4 -40.01 -57.53 -15.82
C ALA A 4 -40.17 -56.47 -14.71
N ARG A 5 -39.22 -55.52 -14.66
CA ARG A 5 -39.34 -54.26 -13.92
C ARG A 5 -39.41 -53.10 -14.92
N GLY A 6 -40.50 -52.33 -14.81
CA GLY A 6 -40.78 -51.14 -15.60
C GLY A 6 -39.99 -49.91 -15.14
N ALA A 7 -39.79 -49.00 -16.10
CA ALA A 7 -39.21 -47.68 -15.92
C ALA A 7 -40.27 -46.69 -15.43
N LEU A 8 -39.86 -45.75 -14.57
CA LEU A 8 -40.59 -44.51 -14.29
C LEU A 8 -39.59 -43.34 -14.23
N SER A 9 -39.81 -42.39 -15.13
CA SER A 9 -39.20 -41.05 -15.15
C SER A 9 -39.78 -40.17 -14.05
N LEU A 10 -38.94 -39.36 -13.41
CA LEU A 10 -39.36 -38.23 -12.57
C LEU A 10 -38.45 -37.02 -12.85
N GLU A 11 -39.06 -35.93 -13.32
CA GLU A 11 -38.45 -34.62 -13.52
C GLU A 11 -38.20 -33.88 -12.18
N PRO A 12 -37.21 -32.98 -12.11
CA PRO A 12 -36.98 -32.17 -10.91
C PRO A 12 -37.87 -30.90 -10.86
N ARG A 13 -38.54 -30.75 -9.71
CA ARG A 13 -39.36 -29.58 -9.32
C ARG A 13 -38.51 -28.34 -9.08
N ALA A 14 -38.95 -27.21 -9.65
CA ALA A 14 -38.48 -25.87 -9.32
C ALA A 14 -38.91 -25.44 -7.91
N VAL A 15 -37.96 -24.94 -7.12
CA VAL A 15 -38.21 -24.33 -5.80
C VAL A 15 -38.12 -22.80 -5.92
N ARG A 16 -39.22 -22.14 -5.55
CA ARG A 16 -39.39 -20.68 -5.53
C ARG A 16 -38.65 -20.05 -4.36
N THR A 17 -37.85 -19.01 -4.61
CA THR A 17 -37.33 -18.10 -3.59
C THR A 17 -38.37 -17.04 -3.26
N HIS A 18 -38.69 -16.88 -1.98
CA HIS A 18 -39.56 -15.82 -1.46
C HIS A 18 -38.68 -14.63 -1.01
N ASN A 19 -38.88 -13.47 -1.62
CA ASN A 19 -38.37 -12.18 -1.15
C ASN A 19 -39.40 -11.55 -0.20
N HIS A 20 -39.02 -11.33 1.07
CA HIS A 20 -39.78 -10.49 1.99
C HIS A 20 -39.21 -9.07 2.00
N ALA A 21 -39.93 -8.15 1.35
CA ALA A 21 -39.82 -6.71 1.57
C ALA A 21 -40.83 -6.31 2.66
N GLY A 22 -40.33 -5.80 3.79
CA GLY A 22 -41.13 -5.23 4.86
C GLY A 22 -41.46 -3.76 4.56
N ALA A 23 -42.74 -3.47 4.38
CA ALA A 23 -43.29 -2.12 4.29
C ALA A 23 -43.74 -1.64 5.68
N LEU A 24 -43.43 -0.39 6.02
CA LEU A 24 -44.08 0.36 7.09
C LEU A 24 -44.78 1.58 6.48
N THR A 25 -46.10 1.62 6.65
CA THR A 25 -46.99 2.79 6.53
C THR A 25 -47.44 3.10 7.98
N ALA A 26 -47.88 4.28 8.44
CA ALA A 26 -48.45 5.48 7.83
C ALA A 26 -48.37 6.65 8.83
N GLY A 27 -48.57 7.89 8.37
CA GLY A 27 -48.80 9.05 9.23
C GLY A 27 -49.06 10.38 8.48
N ARG A 28 -50.32 10.58 8.06
CA ARG A 28 -51.01 11.85 7.64
C ARG A 28 -50.66 13.06 8.56
N ALA A 29 -50.86 14.34 8.26
CA ALA A 29 -51.38 15.16 7.15
C ALA A 29 -51.08 16.64 7.52
N GLY A 30 -51.00 17.57 6.55
CA GLY A 30 -51.03 19.00 6.86
C GLY A 30 -50.75 19.95 5.69
N ARG A 31 -51.82 20.60 5.21
CA ARG A 31 -51.91 21.78 4.31
C ARG A 31 -50.85 22.84 4.68
N GLY A 32 -50.29 23.71 3.85
CA GLY A 32 -50.63 24.35 2.58
C GLY A 32 -50.04 25.78 2.62
N VAL A 33 -50.10 26.48 1.48
CA VAL A 33 -49.82 27.93 1.28
C VAL A 33 -48.43 28.33 0.78
N SER A 34 -48.49 29.05 -0.34
CA SER A 34 -47.45 29.70 -1.13
C SER A 34 -47.07 31.08 -0.56
N ALA A 35 -45.80 31.48 -0.64
CA ALA A 35 -45.42 32.89 -0.80
C ALA A 35 -43.99 33.04 -1.36
N ARG A 36 -43.87 33.88 -2.39
CA ARG A 36 -42.63 34.48 -2.90
C ARG A 36 -42.16 35.59 -1.96
N ALA A 37 -40.86 35.79 -1.81
CA ALA A 37 -40.25 37.12 -1.68
C ALA A 37 -38.73 37.08 -1.90
N ARG A 38 -38.23 38.14 -2.55
CA ARG A 38 -36.84 38.44 -2.92
C ARG A 38 -36.11 39.15 -1.78
N CYS A 39 -34.78 39.22 -1.88
CA CYS A 39 -33.89 40.41 -1.76
C CYS A 39 -32.53 39.98 -1.14
N GLN A 40 -31.45 40.01 -1.92
CA GLN A 40 -30.51 41.14 -2.13
C GLN A 40 -29.52 41.36 -0.96
N GLY A 41 -28.22 41.31 -1.29
CA GLY A 41 -27.13 41.71 -0.40
C GLY A 41 -25.76 41.32 -0.97
N GLY A 42 -25.20 42.18 -1.83
CA GLY A 42 -23.86 42.05 -2.42
C GLY A 42 -22.70 42.49 -1.51
N PRO A 43 -21.44 42.46 -2.01
CA PRO A 43 -20.21 42.44 -1.21
C PRO A 43 -19.49 43.81 -1.10
N ALA A 44 -18.50 43.92 -0.21
CA ALA A 44 -17.61 45.08 -0.07
C ALA A 44 -16.19 44.68 0.43
N PRO A 45 -15.13 45.51 0.18
CA PRO A 45 -13.83 45.07 -0.36
C PRO A 45 -12.61 45.33 0.60
N PRO A 46 -11.32 45.23 0.17
CA PRO A 46 -10.17 45.02 1.06
C PRO A 46 -9.43 46.31 1.47
N ALA A 47 -8.69 46.22 2.59
CA ALA A 47 -7.80 47.27 3.09
C ALA A 47 -6.31 46.95 2.85
N SER A 48 -5.55 48.03 2.74
CA SER A 48 -4.30 48.19 2.00
C SER A 48 -3.05 48.34 2.87
N ARG A 49 -1.89 48.18 2.20
CA ARG A 49 -0.62 48.96 2.32
C ARG A 49 0.30 48.79 3.55
N ARG A 50 1.51 48.31 3.21
CA ARG A 50 2.87 48.88 3.44
C ARG A 50 3.17 49.54 4.80
N ASN A 51 4.27 49.14 5.46
CA ASN A 51 5.52 49.93 5.45
C ASN A 51 6.78 49.18 5.95
N ARG A 52 7.93 49.66 5.45
CA ARG A 52 9.33 49.40 5.88
C ARG A 52 9.58 49.84 7.33
N THR A 53 10.61 49.29 8.00
CA THR A 53 11.94 49.90 8.22
C THR A 53 12.81 49.19 9.27
N ARG A 54 14.11 49.04 8.91
CA ARG A 54 15.37 49.02 9.70
C ARG A 54 15.34 49.15 11.24
N ARG A 55 16.21 48.36 11.90
CA ARG A 55 17.19 48.72 12.97
C ARG A 55 18.16 47.52 13.15
N SER A 56 19.48 47.61 12.97
CA SER A 56 20.57 48.24 13.77
C SER A 56 21.03 47.42 15.00
N ARG A 57 22.27 46.90 14.97
CA ARG A 57 23.29 46.80 16.07
C ARG A 57 24.48 45.92 15.59
N ALA A 58 25.68 46.47 15.37
CA ALA A 58 26.76 46.78 16.35
C ALA A 58 27.35 45.50 17.00
N VAL A 59 28.50 45.00 16.51
CA VAL A 59 29.89 45.24 16.98
C VAL A 59 30.15 44.61 18.34
N LEU A 60 31.11 43.66 18.41
CA LEU A 60 32.11 43.56 19.47
C LEU A 60 33.39 42.89 18.95
N ASP A 61 34.50 43.56 19.24
CA ASP A 61 35.90 43.13 19.14
C ASP A 61 36.20 41.92 20.03
N SER A 62 37.23 41.17 19.66
CA SER A 62 38.12 40.54 20.63
C SER A 62 39.50 40.37 20.05
N VAL A 63 40.45 40.99 20.73
CA VAL A 63 41.88 41.02 20.47
C VAL A 63 42.57 39.94 21.31
N ASP A 64 43.63 39.40 20.72
CA ASP A 64 44.95 39.19 21.32
C ASP A 64 45.42 37.88 21.99
N ARG A 65 46.61 37.49 21.48
CA ARG A 65 47.85 37.04 22.12
C ARG A 65 47.88 35.76 22.99
N GLY A 66 48.58 34.75 22.46
CA GLY A 66 50.04 34.66 22.70
C GLY A 66 50.58 33.45 23.50
N ALA A 67 51.78 33.02 23.07
CA ALA A 67 52.81 32.23 23.78
C ALA A 67 52.55 30.72 23.99
N ALA A 68 53.52 29.81 24.07
CA ALA A 68 54.95 29.75 23.70
C ALA A 68 55.41 28.29 23.92
N ARG A 69 56.34 27.83 23.05
CA ARG A 69 57.49 26.91 23.27
C ARG A 69 57.34 25.64 24.13
N GLY A 70 57.78 24.52 23.56
CA GLY A 70 58.22 23.32 24.31
C GLY A 70 58.77 22.23 23.39
N ASP A 71 60.09 22.17 23.26
CA ASP A 71 60.87 21.22 22.48
C ASP A 71 61.16 19.96 23.33
N HIS A 72 60.79 18.77 22.83
CA HIS A 72 61.22 17.50 23.40
C HIS A 72 61.58 16.50 22.30
N ARG A 73 62.90 16.35 22.10
CA ARG A 73 63.53 15.17 21.50
C ARG A 73 63.11 13.91 22.25
N SER A 74 62.71 12.87 21.53
CA SER A 74 62.83 11.48 22.00
C SER A 74 63.09 10.54 20.83
N SER A 75 64.33 10.03 20.84
CA SER A 75 64.79 8.70 20.47
C SER A 75 63.88 7.81 19.60
N HIS A 76 64.40 7.53 18.41
CA HIS A 76 64.02 6.43 17.54
C HIS A 76 64.09 5.07 18.27
N ARG A 77 62.96 4.36 18.30
CA ARG A 77 62.90 2.89 18.35
C ARG A 77 62.07 2.42 17.15
N PRO A 78 62.58 1.55 16.27
CA PRO A 78 61.76 1.02 15.18
C PRO A 78 60.69 0.10 15.77
N TRP A 79 59.42 0.45 15.57
CA TRP A 79 58.31 -0.47 15.76
C TRP A 79 58.35 -1.50 14.63
N VAL A 80 58.72 -2.74 14.94
CA VAL A 80 58.39 -3.89 14.11
C VAL A 80 56.87 -4.07 14.19
N ARG A 81 56.14 -3.69 13.13
CA ARG A 81 54.73 -4.07 13.01
C ARG A 81 54.67 -5.47 12.43
N ALA A 82 54.31 -6.42 13.30
CA ALA A 82 53.81 -7.72 12.91
C ALA A 82 52.71 -7.55 11.84
N GLY A 83 52.83 -8.30 10.75
CA GLY A 83 51.76 -8.49 9.78
C GLY A 83 50.62 -9.23 10.45
N GLY A 84 49.71 -8.48 11.07
CA GLY A 84 48.39 -8.98 11.41
C GLY A 84 47.50 -8.76 10.20
N ASP A 85 46.96 -9.86 9.67
CA ASP A 85 45.79 -9.81 8.80
C ASP A 85 44.76 -8.89 9.45
N ARG A 86 44.48 -7.75 8.80
CA ARG A 86 43.28 -6.99 9.13
C ARG A 86 42.13 -7.94 8.80
N PRO A 87 41.18 -8.19 9.73
CA PRO A 87 39.94 -8.83 9.31
C PRO A 87 39.41 -7.98 8.15
N THR A 88 39.22 -8.63 7.00
CA THR A 88 38.60 -8.02 5.84
C THR A 88 37.33 -7.37 6.34
N ARG A 89 37.27 -6.05 6.26
CA ARG A 89 36.06 -5.30 6.58
C ARG A 89 35.05 -5.82 5.57
N VAL A 90 34.19 -6.76 5.97
CA VAL A 90 33.05 -7.19 5.17
C VAL A 90 32.30 -5.90 4.93
N SER A 91 32.39 -5.37 3.72
CA SER A 91 31.64 -4.19 3.33
C SER A 91 30.17 -4.54 3.60
N PRO A 92 29.47 -3.81 4.47
CA PRO A 92 28.05 -4.03 4.64
C PRO A 92 27.41 -3.94 3.25
N GLY A 93 26.64 -4.97 2.88
CA GLY A 93 25.94 -4.99 1.60
C GLY A 93 25.08 -3.74 1.47
N GLU A 94 24.89 -3.23 0.25
CA GLU A 94 24.13 -2.01 0.04
C GLU A 94 22.70 -2.17 0.59
N PRO A 95 22.15 -1.15 1.27
CA PRO A 95 20.80 -1.23 1.80
C PRO A 95 19.79 -1.35 0.66
N VAL A 96 18.89 -2.33 0.76
CA VAL A 96 17.81 -2.57 -0.20
C VAL A 96 16.47 -2.24 0.43
N ARG A 97 15.52 -1.74 -0.37
CA ARG A 97 14.15 -1.56 0.11
C ARG A 97 13.40 -2.88 0.04
N ALA A 98 12.91 -3.37 1.17
CA ALA A 98 12.24 -4.66 1.26
C ALA A 98 10.80 -4.55 1.78
N PHE A 99 9.98 -5.52 1.41
CA PHE A 99 8.61 -5.68 1.90
C PHE A 99 8.14 -7.13 1.73
N VAL A 100 7.11 -7.53 2.45
CA VAL A 100 6.44 -8.84 2.34
C VAL A 100 5.14 -8.67 1.55
N ALA A 101 4.89 -9.56 0.60
CA ALA A 101 3.72 -9.46 -0.28
C ALA A 101 3.19 -10.82 -0.76
N LEU A 102 1.96 -10.79 -1.27
CA LEU A 102 1.36 -11.84 -2.08
C LEU A 102 1.40 -11.42 -3.54
N ASN A 103 2.00 -12.25 -4.39
CA ASN A 103 1.98 -12.06 -5.84
C ASN A 103 0.77 -12.76 -6.46
N PHE A 104 0.34 -12.26 -7.62
CA PHE A 104 -0.81 -12.78 -8.34
C PHE A 104 -0.40 -13.42 -9.67
N PRO A 105 -1.15 -14.44 -10.15
CA PRO A 105 -0.97 -14.99 -11.48
C PRO A 105 -1.00 -13.90 -12.55
N GLN A 106 -0.22 -14.08 -13.63
CA GLN A 106 -0.12 -13.08 -14.70
C GLN A 106 -1.49 -12.69 -15.28
N GLY A 107 -2.40 -13.66 -15.43
CA GLY A 107 -3.76 -13.41 -15.92
C GLY A 107 -4.54 -12.43 -15.05
N VAL A 108 -4.43 -12.54 -13.72
CA VAL A 108 -5.10 -11.64 -12.76
C VAL A 108 -4.50 -10.24 -12.83
N ARG A 109 -3.16 -10.13 -12.86
CA ARG A 109 -2.46 -8.84 -12.96
C ARG A 109 -2.80 -8.11 -14.26
N ARG A 110 -2.85 -8.85 -15.39
CA ARG A 110 -3.29 -8.30 -16.68
C ARG A 110 -4.77 -7.95 -16.66
N GLY A 111 -5.63 -8.77 -16.09
CA GLY A 111 -7.06 -8.47 -15.96
C GLY A 111 -7.32 -7.18 -15.18
N LEU A 112 -6.64 -6.98 -14.04
CA LEU A 112 -6.70 -5.73 -13.28
C LEU A 112 -6.23 -4.52 -14.10
N TRP A 113 -5.15 -4.69 -14.85
CA TRP A 113 -4.68 -3.67 -15.77
C TRP A 113 -5.76 -3.38 -16.82
N ASP A 114 -6.25 -4.37 -17.55
CA ASP A 114 -7.19 -4.18 -18.65
C ASP A 114 -8.54 -3.61 -18.19
N ALA A 115 -9.03 -4.00 -17.01
CA ALA A 115 -10.25 -3.45 -16.41
C ALA A 115 -10.18 -1.91 -16.26
N LEU A 116 -9.00 -1.36 -15.98
CA LEU A 116 -8.80 0.09 -15.86
C LEU A 116 -8.41 0.79 -17.17
N ALA A 117 -8.47 0.10 -18.31
CA ALA A 117 -8.23 0.71 -19.61
C ALA A 117 -9.09 1.97 -19.88
N PRO A 118 -10.39 2.02 -19.52
CA PRO A 118 -11.21 3.23 -19.71
C PRO A 118 -10.65 4.47 -19.00
N LEU A 119 -10.04 4.31 -17.81
CA LEU A 119 -9.42 5.41 -17.08
C LEU A 119 -8.10 5.85 -17.71
N ARG A 120 -7.30 4.89 -18.21
CA ARG A 120 -6.01 5.19 -18.85
C ARG A 120 -6.16 5.84 -20.21
N GLN A 121 -7.23 5.50 -20.93
CA GLN A 121 -7.49 5.95 -22.30
C GLN A 121 -8.44 7.15 -22.38
N ARG A 122 -8.87 7.69 -21.22
CA ARG A 122 -9.73 8.88 -21.17
C ARG A 122 -9.08 10.04 -21.93
N HIS A 123 -9.91 10.78 -22.67
CA HIS A 123 -9.49 11.95 -23.44
C HIS A 123 -8.80 13.02 -22.56
N GLU A 124 -9.39 13.29 -21.40
CA GLU A 124 -8.74 14.03 -20.31
C GLU A 124 -7.91 13.04 -19.49
N LYS A 125 -6.58 13.11 -19.66
CA LYS A 125 -5.66 12.22 -18.94
C LYS A 125 -5.74 12.49 -17.43
N LEU A 126 -6.09 11.45 -16.68
CA LEU A 126 -5.98 11.48 -15.22
C LEU A 126 -4.50 11.60 -14.83
N PRO A 127 -4.16 12.48 -13.87
CA PRO A 127 -2.80 12.62 -13.37
C PRO A 127 -2.46 11.47 -12.40
N VAL A 128 -2.42 10.25 -12.95
CA VAL A 128 -2.18 9.01 -12.21
C VAL A 128 -0.95 8.32 -12.79
N LYS A 129 -0.01 7.97 -11.90
CA LYS A 129 1.09 7.05 -12.19
C LYS A 129 0.58 5.64 -11.95
N TRP A 130 0.30 4.94 -13.04
CA TRP A 130 -0.21 3.57 -13.01
C TRP A 130 0.87 2.57 -12.61
N VAL A 131 0.50 1.60 -11.78
CA VAL A 131 1.36 0.47 -11.42
C VAL A 131 1.39 -0.48 -12.62
N ARG A 132 2.59 -0.79 -13.11
CA ARG A 132 2.74 -1.74 -14.22
C ARG A 132 2.21 -3.13 -13.83
N PRO A 133 1.63 -3.92 -14.75
CA PRO A 133 1.07 -5.22 -14.44
C PRO A 133 2.02 -6.13 -13.66
N GLU A 134 3.29 -6.17 -14.04
CA GLU A 134 4.33 -6.96 -13.40
C GLU A 134 4.56 -6.60 -11.92
N ASN A 135 4.23 -5.38 -11.52
CA ASN A 135 4.39 -4.86 -10.17
C ASN A 135 3.13 -4.95 -9.31
N ILE A 136 2.01 -5.45 -9.84
CA ILE A 136 0.75 -5.60 -9.10
C ILE A 136 0.88 -6.75 -8.08
N HIS A 137 0.70 -6.41 -6.81
CA HIS A 137 0.78 -7.33 -5.67
C HIS A 137 -0.07 -6.80 -4.50
N LEU A 138 -0.30 -7.64 -3.50
CA LEU A 138 -0.89 -7.25 -2.22
C LEU A 138 0.21 -7.19 -1.16
N SER A 139 0.47 -6.01 -0.60
CA SER A 139 1.50 -5.82 0.43
C SER A 139 0.97 -6.23 1.81
N LEU A 140 1.75 -7.03 2.54
CA LEU A 140 1.43 -7.44 3.92
C LEU A 140 2.19 -6.60 4.95
N LYS A 141 3.48 -6.33 4.69
CA LYS A 141 4.33 -5.54 5.59
C LYS A 141 5.44 -4.81 4.82
N PHE A 142 5.61 -3.51 5.06
CA PHE A 142 6.77 -2.77 4.55
C PHE A 142 7.91 -2.82 5.56
N LEU A 143 9.12 -3.16 5.11
CA LEU A 143 10.32 -3.24 5.96
C LEU A 143 11.21 -2.00 5.82
N GLY A 144 11.00 -1.20 4.77
CA GLY A 144 11.81 -0.02 4.51
C GLY A 144 13.19 -0.40 3.96
N GLU A 145 14.22 0.39 4.28
CA GLU A 145 15.60 0.11 3.90
C GLU A 145 16.23 -0.88 4.88
N VAL A 146 16.76 -1.98 4.36
CA VAL A 146 17.34 -3.10 5.12
C VAL A 146 18.70 -3.44 4.53
N GLU A 147 19.71 -3.66 5.37
CA GLU A 147 21.01 -4.15 4.92
C GLU A 147 20.86 -5.54 4.29
N GLU A 148 21.50 -5.77 3.14
CA GLU A 148 21.41 -7.06 2.43
C GLU A 148 21.92 -8.24 3.28
N THR A 149 22.83 -7.99 4.21
CA THR A 149 23.34 -8.96 5.20
C THR A 149 22.25 -9.53 6.10
N ARG A 150 21.10 -8.86 6.25
CA ARG A 150 19.96 -9.31 7.05
C ARG A 150 19.03 -10.26 6.31
N GLU A 151 19.27 -10.56 5.03
CA GLU A 151 18.40 -11.47 4.26
C GLU A 151 18.14 -12.83 4.98
N PRO A 152 19.14 -13.51 5.59
CA PRO A 152 18.91 -14.79 6.26
C PRO A 152 17.89 -14.73 7.41
N GLU A 153 17.91 -13.67 8.23
CA GLU A 153 16.95 -13.52 9.33
C GLU A 153 15.54 -13.16 8.83
N LEU A 154 15.43 -12.36 7.76
CA LEU A 154 14.13 -12.06 7.14
C LEU A 154 13.49 -13.32 6.55
N ARG A 155 14.29 -14.19 5.93
CA ARG A 155 13.84 -15.48 5.41
C ARG A 155 13.36 -16.40 6.52
N ALA A 156 14.08 -16.46 7.63
CA ALA A 156 13.68 -17.25 8.80
C ALA A 156 12.36 -16.75 9.40
N ALA A 157 12.18 -15.42 9.52
CA ALA A 157 10.92 -14.83 9.98
C ALA A 157 9.75 -15.11 9.02
N LEU A 158 9.98 -15.01 7.71
CA LEU A 158 8.94 -15.34 6.73
C LEU A 158 8.53 -16.82 6.81
N LYS A 159 9.51 -17.71 6.96
CA LYS A 159 9.26 -19.15 7.16
C LYS A 159 8.47 -19.43 8.43
N GLN A 160 8.78 -18.75 9.52
CA GLN A 160 8.01 -18.86 10.76
C GLN A 160 6.56 -18.42 10.55
N ALA A 161 6.33 -17.28 9.90
CA ALA A 161 4.98 -16.77 9.63
C ALA A 161 4.18 -17.72 8.72
N ALA A 162 4.81 -18.26 7.67
CA ALA A 162 4.18 -19.16 6.70
C ALA A 162 3.97 -20.60 7.20
N GLY A 163 4.56 -20.98 8.33
CA GLY A 163 4.42 -22.31 8.94
C GLY A 163 3.77 -22.31 10.33
N SER A 164 3.14 -21.20 10.74
CA SER A 164 2.44 -21.10 12.03
C SER A 164 1.34 -22.16 12.15
N ARG A 165 1.09 -22.71 13.33
CA ARG A 165 0.07 -23.77 13.54
C ARG A 165 -1.37 -23.24 13.54
N SER A 166 -1.53 -21.92 13.52
CA SER A 166 -2.82 -21.23 13.59
C SER A 166 -3.53 -21.11 12.23
N GLU A 167 -2.89 -21.63 11.16
CA GLU A 167 -3.30 -21.85 9.76
C GLU A 167 -2.81 -20.87 8.67
N PRO A 168 -1.62 -21.12 8.12
CA PRO A 168 -1.25 -20.78 6.76
C PRO A 168 -1.38 -22.05 5.89
N ARG A 169 -2.60 -22.47 5.59
CA ARG A 169 -2.85 -23.37 4.45
C ARG A 169 -3.19 -22.52 3.22
N PRO A 170 -3.08 -23.06 1.99
CA PRO A 170 -3.55 -22.31 0.84
C PRO A 170 -5.03 -21.90 0.99
N PHE A 171 -5.34 -20.63 0.74
CA PHE A 171 -6.68 -20.05 0.85
C PHE A 171 -7.07 -19.28 -0.42
N ALA A 172 -8.36 -19.01 -0.60
CA ALA A 172 -8.88 -18.32 -1.78
C ALA A 172 -9.11 -16.83 -1.47
N LEU A 173 -8.46 -15.94 -2.23
CA LEU A 173 -8.70 -14.50 -2.19
C LEU A 173 -9.61 -14.07 -3.32
N GLN A 174 -10.65 -13.32 -2.99
CA GLN A 174 -11.51 -12.67 -3.96
C GLN A 174 -11.11 -11.22 -4.15
N ILE A 175 -10.66 -10.88 -5.35
CA ILE A 175 -10.32 -9.51 -5.77
C ILE A 175 -11.54 -8.94 -6.50
N THR A 176 -12.13 -7.89 -5.94
CA THR A 176 -13.34 -7.29 -6.50
C THR A 176 -13.47 -5.83 -6.11
N GLY A 177 -14.15 -5.07 -6.97
CA GLY A 177 -14.38 -3.66 -6.79
C GLY A 177 -13.12 -2.80 -6.89
N PHE A 178 -13.35 -1.51 -7.09
CA PHE A 178 -12.29 -0.51 -7.14
C PHE A 178 -12.61 0.66 -6.22
N GLY A 179 -11.57 1.29 -5.71
CA GLY A 179 -11.72 2.43 -4.83
C GLY A 179 -10.50 3.33 -4.80
N VAL A 180 -10.57 4.30 -3.91
CA VAL A 180 -9.48 5.25 -3.68
C VAL A 180 -9.19 5.44 -2.21
N PHE A 181 -7.96 5.88 -1.90
CA PHE A 181 -7.61 6.44 -0.60
C PHE A 181 -7.11 7.88 -0.74
N PRO A 182 -7.36 8.74 0.25
CA PRO A 182 -8.28 8.54 1.38
C PRO A 182 -9.75 8.66 0.94
N ASP A 183 -10.04 9.51 -0.03
CA ASP A 183 -11.39 9.80 -0.54
C ASP A 183 -11.35 10.28 -2.00
N TYR A 184 -12.53 10.34 -2.64
CA TYR A 184 -12.68 10.75 -4.05
C TYR A 184 -12.50 12.23 -4.32
N HIS A 185 -12.57 13.09 -3.30
CA HIS A 185 -12.31 14.52 -3.47
C HIS A 185 -10.81 14.78 -3.66
N ARG A 186 -9.95 14.04 -2.96
CA ARG A 186 -8.50 14.12 -3.15
C ARG A 186 -7.83 12.74 -3.12
N PRO A 187 -8.01 11.93 -4.19
CA PRO A 187 -7.45 10.60 -4.22
C PRO A 187 -5.92 10.66 -4.33
N HIS A 188 -5.26 9.86 -3.50
CA HIS A 188 -3.82 9.63 -3.51
C HIS A 188 -3.47 8.26 -4.10
N VAL A 189 -4.32 7.25 -3.86
CA VAL A 189 -4.11 5.87 -4.30
C VAL A 189 -5.40 5.37 -4.94
N LEU A 190 -5.29 4.71 -6.09
CA LEU A 190 -6.35 3.92 -6.72
C LEU A 190 -6.04 2.44 -6.47
N TRP A 191 -7.04 1.66 -6.08
CA TRP A 191 -6.83 0.27 -5.66
C TRP A 191 -7.96 -0.67 -6.08
N ALA A 192 -7.66 -1.98 -6.16
CA ALA A 192 -8.66 -3.06 -6.20
C ALA A 192 -8.93 -3.57 -4.79
N GLY A 193 -10.20 -3.85 -4.48
CA GLY A 193 -10.63 -4.36 -3.19
C GLY A 193 -10.32 -5.85 -3.05
N ILE A 194 -10.15 -6.28 -1.80
CA ILE A 194 -10.09 -7.69 -1.42
C ILE A 194 -11.25 -7.93 -0.47
N THR A 195 -12.04 -8.97 -0.76
CA THR A 195 -13.11 -9.39 0.16
C THR A 195 -12.49 -9.87 1.47
N PRO A 196 -13.06 -9.54 2.64
CA PRO A 196 -12.56 -10.02 3.93
C PRO A 196 -12.39 -11.53 3.92
N GLU A 197 -11.21 -11.99 4.33
CA GLU A 197 -10.83 -13.39 4.33
C GLU A 197 -9.96 -13.64 5.58
N PRO A 198 -10.39 -14.54 6.50
CA PRO A 198 -9.70 -14.76 7.77
C PRO A 198 -8.26 -15.27 7.65
N GLY A 199 -7.96 -16.14 6.69
CA GLY A 199 -6.60 -16.63 6.42
C GLY A 199 -5.62 -15.52 6.04
N LEU A 200 -6.06 -14.48 5.34
CA LEU A 200 -5.25 -13.31 4.98
C LEU A 200 -4.99 -12.43 6.20
N GLU A 201 -6.00 -12.23 7.05
CA GLU A 201 -5.86 -11.47 8.30
C GLU A 201 -4.90 -12.19 9.25
N LEU A 202 -5.03 -13.52 9.38
CA LEU A 202 -4.12 -14.35 10.17
C LEU A 202 -2.70 -14.33 9.59
N LEU A 203 -2.52 -14.52 8.28
CA LEU A 203 -1.21 -14.46 7.64
C LEU A 203 -0.54 -13.09 7.85
N GLN A 204 -1.29 -12.00 7.68
CA GLN A 204 -0.76 -10.66 7.92
C GLN A 204 -0.34 -10.49 9.38
N HIS A 205 -1.15 -10.97 10.33
CA HIS A 205 -0.81 -10.95 11.75
C HIS A 205 0.47 -11.75 12.05
N GLU A 206 0.60 -12.96 11.51
CA GLU A 206 1.79 -13.82 11.69
C GLU A 206 3.05 -13.17 11.11
N VAL A 207 2.93 -12.50 9.95
CA VAL A 207 4.03 -11.70 9.38
C VAL A 207 4.40 -10.53 10.31
N GLU A 208 3.42 -9.82 10.86
CA GLU A 208 3.69 -8.74 11.81
C GLU A 208 4.41 -9.25 13.07
N GLN A 209 3.95 -10.37 13.65
CA GLN A 209 4.56 -10.96 14.84
C GLN A 209 5.96 -11.51 14.59
N ALA A 210 6.19 -12.19 13.46
CA ALA A 210 7.50 -12.78 13.15
C ALA A 210 8.58 -11.72 12.88
N PHE A 211 8.21 -10.56 12.31
CA PHE A 211 9.16 -9.49 11.98
C PHE A 211 9.36 -8.47 13.11
N ALA A 212 8.46 -8.38 14.10
CA ALA A 212 8.59 -7.44 15.21
C ALA A 212 9.88 -7.61 16.04
N PRO A 213 10.32 -8.84 16.42
CA PRO A 213 11.58 -9.06 17.13
C PRO A 213 12.83 -8.63 16.35
N LEU A 214 12.73 -8.54 15.01
CA LEU A 214 13.81 -8.07 14.14
C LEU A 214 13.87 -6.53 14.04
N GLY A 215 13.07 -5.81 14.83
CA GLY A 215 13.05 -4.35 14.84
C GLY A 215 12.13 -3.73 13.79
N PHE A 216 11.22 -4.50 13.20
CA PHE A 216 10.16 -4.00 12.31
C PHE A 216 8.82 -3.94 13.07
N PRO A 217 8.51 -2.84 13.77
CA PRO A 217 7.36 -2.77 14.67
C PRO A 217 6.04 -3.06 13.93
N THR A 218 5.05 -3.50 14.69
CA THR A 218 3.72 -3.77 14.15
C THR A 218 2.99 -2.48 13.76
N GLU A 219 2.21 -2.53 12.68
CA GLU A 219 1.38 -1.38 12.28
C GLU A 219 0.22 -1.20 13.26
N ALA A 220 0.01 0.02 13.75
CA ALA A 220 -1.06 0.32 14.71
C ALA A 220 -2.44 0.45 14.05
N ARG A 221 -2.45 0.76 12.74
CA ARG A 221 -3.69 0.88 11.97
C ARG A 221 -4.23 -0.49 11.60
N ALA A 222 -5.57 -0.59 11.57
CA ALA A 222 -6.24 -1.77 11.06
C ALA A 222 -5.76 -2.09 9.64
N PHE A 223 -5.45 -3.36 9.39
CA PHE A 223 -5.09 -3.85 8.07
C PHE A 223 -6.30 -3.70 7.12
N ARG A 224 -6.08 -3.03 5.99
CA ARG A 224 -7.09 -2.84 4.95
C ARG A 224 -6.55 -3.47 3.67
N PRO A 225 -6.87 -4.74 3.38
CA PRO A 225 -6.28 -5.44 2.25
C PRO A 225 -6.72 -4.79 0.94
N HIS A 226 -5.76 -4.39 0.13
CA HIS A 226 -5.99 -3.71 -1.15
C HIS A 226 -4.81 -3.96 -2.10
N VAL A 227 -5.10 -3.93 -3.39
CA VAL A 227 -4.08 -4.01 -4.44
C VAL A 227 -3.90 -2.63 -5.03
N THR A 228 -2.72 -2.02 -4.87
CA THR A 228 -2.48 -0.69 -5.44
C THR A 228 -2.36 -0.78 -6.97
N LEU A 229 -3.17 0.00 -7.68
CA LEU A 229 -3.23 0.03 -9.15
C LEU A 229 -2.68 1.34 -9.73
N GLY A 230 -2.73 2.42 -8.95
CA GLY A 230 -2.22 3.72 -9.37
C GLY A 230 -2.04 4.67 -8.21
N ARG A 231 -1.17 5.65 -8.40
CA ARG A 231 -0.94 6.73 -7.44
C ARG A 231 -1.12 8.07 -8.12
N ALA A 232 -1.89 8.96 -7.52
CA ALA A 232 -2.03 10.32 -8.02
C ALA A 232 -0.67 11.03 -8.09
N ALA A 233 -0.47 11.82 -9.12
CA ALA A 233 0.71 12.67 -9.27
C ALA A 233 0.75 13.72 -8.15
N ARG A 234 1.95 14.18 -7.78
CA ARG A 234 2.14 15.10 -6.65
C ARG A 234 1.47 16.47 -6.88
N ASP A 235 1.33 16.86 -8.13
CA ASP A 235 0.75 18.12 -8.61
C ASP A 235 -0.73 17.99 -9.01
N ALA A 236 -1.34 16.81 -8.82
CA ALA A 236 -2.74 16.57 -9.10
C ALA A 236 -3.66 17.41 -8.20
N ARG A 237 -4.77 17.88 -8.78
CA ARG A 237 -5.77 18.74 -8.14
C ARG A 237 -7.12 18.00 -8.07
N PRO A 238 -8.00 18.34 -7.10
CA PRO A 238 -9.33 17.71 -6.98
C PRO A 238 -10.13 17.66 -8.29
N ARG A 239 -10.13 18.76 -9.04
CA ARG A 239 -10.83 18.86 -10.33
C ARG A 239 -10.37 17.83 -11.37
N ASP A 240 -9.13 17.37 -11.28
CA ASP A 240 -8.54 16.43 -12.23
C ASP A 240 -9.14 15.02 -12.08
N PHE A 241 -9.81 14.75 -10.96
CA PHE A 241 -10.47 13.47 -10.65
C PHE A 241 -11.99 13.53 -10.77
N THR A 242 -12.53 14.57 -11.41
CA THR A 242 -13.98 14.70 -11.62
C THR A 242 -14.53 13.48 -12.39
N GLY A 243 -15.58 12.87 -11.83
CA GLY A 243 -16.23 11.67 -12.38
C GLY A 243 -15.50 10.35 -12.11
N LEU A 244 -14.38 10.35 -11.37
CA LEU A 244 -13.62 9.14 -11.06
C LEU A 244 -14.48 8.09 -10.34
N GLU A 245 -15.27 8.51 -9.35
CA GLU A 245 -16.15 7.62 -8.59
C GLU A 245 -17.15 6.89 -9.48
N ALA A 246 -17.84 7.61 -10.36
CA ALA A 246 -18.81 7.03 -11.29
C ALA A 246 -18.16 6.03 -12.25
N ILE A 247 -16.94 6.32 -12.74
CA ILE A 247 -16.23 5.40 -13.63
C ILE A 247 -15.81 4.14 -12.88
N LEU A 248 -15.25 4.27 -11.67
CA LEU A 248 -14.88 3.11 -10.86
C LEU A 248 -16.09 2.27 -10.47
N ALA A 249 -17.22 2.90 -10.12
CA ALA A 249 -18.46 2.21 -9.79
C ALA A 249 -19.07 1.46 -10.99
N GLY A 250 -18.80 1.90 -12.22
CA GLY A 250 -19.20 1.22 -13.46
C GLY A 250 -18.12 0.29 -14.03
N THR A 251 -17.00 0.08 -13.34
CA THR A 251 -15.93 -0.82 -13.78
C THR A 251 -16.02 -2.12 -12.99
N ASP A 252 -16.41 -3.20 -13.67
CA ASP A 252 -16.50 -4.52 -13.06
C ASP A 252 -15.16 -5.26 -13.15
N PHE A 253 -14.78 -5.89 -12.04
CA PHE A 253 -13.70 -6.85 -11.99
C PHE A 253 -13.96 -7.83 -10.87
N ASP A 254 -13.83 -9.12 -11.18
CA ASP A 254 -14.03 -10.20 -10.24
C ASP A 254 -13.04 -11.31 -10.57
N ALA A 255 -12.18 -11.67 -9.62
CA ALA A 255 -11.24 -12.75 -9.78
C ALA A 255 -10.94 -13.43 -8.44
N THR A 256 -11.05 -14.76 -8.43
CA THR A 256 -10.59 -15.59 -7.32
C THR A 256 -9.15 -16.05 -7.56
N VAL A 257 -8.29 -15.94 -6.55
CA VAL A 257 -6.90 -16.40 -6.59
C VAL A 257 -6.62 -17.30 -5.42
N THR A 258 -6.07 -18.48 -5.68
CA THR A 258 -5.50 -19.32 -4.61
C THR A 258 -4.16 -18.74 -4.18
N VAL A 259 -4.08 -18.34 -2.91
CA VAL A 259 -2.83 -17.97 -2.25
C VAL A 259 -2.24 -19.23 -1.66
N ALA A 260 -1.05 -19.61 -2.11
CA ALA A 260 -0.31 -20.76 -1.59
C ALA A 260 1.11 -20.40 -1.14
N GLU A 261 1.53 -19.16 -1.39
CA GLU A 261 2.90 -18.70 -1.23
C GLU A 261 2.89 -17.24 -0.73
N VAL A 262 3.92 -16.88 0.03
CA VAL A 262 4.20 -15.52 0.49
C VAL A 262 5.64 -15.16 0.19
N ASP A 263 5.86 -13.92 -0.23
CA ASP A 263 7.12 -13.51 -0.85
C ASP A 263 7.80 -12.38 -0.08
N LEU A 264 9.13 -12.51 0.09
CA LEU A 264 10.01 -11.41 0.44
C LEU A 264 10.43 -10.69 -0.85
N MET A 265 10.02 -9.45 -0.97
CA MET A 265 10.21 -8.61 -2.15
C MET A 265 11.28 -7.55 -1.90
N GLN A 266 12.05 -7.24 -2.94
CA GLN A 266 12.95 -6.11 -3.01
C GLN A 266 12.43 -5.09 -4.03
N SER A 267 12.60 -3.79 -3.74
CA SER A 267 12.31 -2.68 -4.63
C SER A 267 13.56 -1.87 -4.95
N THR A 268 13.92 -1.80 -6.22
CA THR A 268 14.98 -0.90 -6.72
C THR A 268 14.35 0.26 -7.49
N LEU A 269 14.65 1.50 -7.10
CA LEU A 269 14.16 2.68 -7.81
C LEU A 269 14.92 2.87 -9.12
N GLN A 270 14.19 2.95 -10.23
CA GLN A 270 14.75 3.31 -11.54
C GLN A 270 14.06 4.58 -12.07
N LYS A 271 14.60 5.12 -13.17
CA LYS A 271 14.07 6.35 -13.81
C LYS A 271 12.58 6.24 -14.17
N ASP A 272 12.15 5.06 -14.62
CA ASP A 272 10.79 4.82 -15.10
C ASP A 272 9.85 4.26 -14.02
N GLY A 273 10.30 4.21 -12.76
CA GLY A 273 9.56 3.67 -11.63
C GLY A 273 10.31 2.58 -10.87
N PRO A 274 9.72 2.03 -9.80
CA PRO A 274 10.33 0.92 -9.07
C PRO A 274 10.28 -0.37 -9.91
N VAL A 275 11.35 -1.14 -9.82
CA VAL A 275 11.38 -2.54 -10.27
C VAL A 275 11.38 -3.43 -9.04
N TYR A 276 10.45 -4.39 -9.04
CA TYR A 276 10.33 -5.35 -7.96
C TYR A 276 10.97 -6.68 -8.33
N GLN A 277 11.69 -7.27 -7.38
CA GLN A 277 12.31 -8.58 -7.50
C GLN A 277 11.92 -9.43 -6.30
N VAL A 278 11.59 -10.69 -6.53
CA VAL A 278 11.41 -11.63 -5.42
C VAL A 278 12.78 -12.12 -4.96
N ARG A 279 13.06 -11.99 -3.67
CA ARG A 279 14.29 -12.49 -3.04
C ARG A 279 14.09 -13.89 -2.48
N TYR A 280 12.91 -14.16 -1.95
CA TYR A 280 12.56 -15.44 -1.36
C TYR A 280 11.06 -15.69 -1.45
N HIS A 281 10.67 -16.93 -1.72
CA HIS A 281 9.30 -17.40 -1.73
C HIS A 281 9.17 -18.49 -0.65
N GLU A 282 8.09 -18.46 0.12
CA GLU A 282 7.77 -19.49 1.12
C GLU A 282 6.36 -20.03 0.89
N ARG A 283 6.20 -21.36 0.96
CA ARG A 283 4.89 -21.99 0.85
C ARG A 283 4.14 -21.89 2.17
N LEU A 284 2.84 -21.65 2.09
CA LEU A 284 1.94 -21.75 3.21
C LEU A 284 1.74 -23.25 3.53
N SER A 285 2.09 -23.67 4.76
CA SER A 285 1.97 -25.07 5.24
C SER A 285 1.09 -25.22 6.48
#